data_AF-A0A4D5RRB2-F1
#
_entry.id   AF-A0A4D5RRB2-F1
#
_cell.length_a   1.000
_cell.length_b   1.000
_cell.length_c   1.000
_cell.angle_alpha   90.00
_cell.angle_beta   90.00
_cell.angle_gamma   90.00
#
_symmetry.space_group_name_H-M   'P 1'
#
loop_
_entity.id
_entity.type
_entity.pdbx_description
1 polymer ?
#
loop_
_entity_poly.entity_id
_entity_poly.type
_entity_poly.pdbx_seq_one_letter_code
_entity_poly.pdbx_strand_id
1 'polypeptide(L)'
;MESFRVAGFSDALDWRPTMFQEPIIAQKTCALCGVLYRKAVRLPCIHTLCTKCHDQCVDEGSACPVDQKPFCEDDVEKLEVPFKYVLNRTVACWNAPKGCSFIGPVAHIQDHYKDCGFNDVPCCLCHSTVLQTDILEHFKNGCSIPQATCLPTDNPATEDLRDVSKVCLEMNRAIGKISEDIMSLQSSLNRCSEDARAEGTRCKGQLEGEASRLTEQLNSFSTVCATECTEGLQVLREAVADYKKYVSEELCVQRDKLTDVLDVVRRSLPTLSKHERIHWYIEHWTDLKNEALRSGSKSLDSLKRTMYGYNVSQSVQLIRMGSEVGLGSYMHLHPGEHDSQLEWPFSK
;
A
#
# COMPACT_ATOMS: atom_id res chain seq x y z
N MET A 1 -21.61 10.12 26.50
CA MET A 1 -20.52 9.12 26.44
C MET A 1 -20.94 8.08 25.44
N GLU A 2 -20.25 7.98 24.31
CA GLU A 2 -20.61 7.03 23.26
C GLU A 2 -19.93 5.69 23.52
N SER A 3 -20.68 4.60 23.35
CA SER A 3 -20.15 3.25 23.47
C SER A 3 -19.76 2.74 22.09
N PHE A 4 -18.56 2.22 21.95
CA PHE A 4 -18.08 1.63 20.70
C PHE A 4 -17.96 0.12 20.85
N ARG A 5 -18.19 -0.61 19.75
CA ARG A 5 -17.88 -2.04 19.68
C ARG A 5 -16.51 -2.23 19.03
N VAL A 6 -15.80 -3.26 19.47
CA VAL A 6 -14.53 -3.67 18.87
C VAL A 6 -14.66 -5.07 18.28
N ALA A 7 -13.84 -5.43 17.31
CA ALA A 7 -13.83 -6.78 16.74
C ALA A 7 -12.46 -7.19 16.19
N GLY A 8 -12.07 -8.45 16.39
CA GLY A 8 -10.80 -9.01 15.98
C GLY A 8 -9.65 -8.75 16.98
N PHE A 9 -9.97 -8.47 18.24
CA PHE A 9 -8.97 -8.17 19.28
C PHE A 9 -8.93 -9.25 20.36
N SER A 10 -10.07 -9.61 20.96
CA SER A 10 -10.17 -10.73 21.92
C SER A 10 -11.61 -11.12 22.19
N ASP A 11 -11.85 -12.39 22.54
CA ASP A 11 -13.20 -12.91 22.83
C ASP A 11 -13.94 -12.15 23.95
N ALA A 12 -13.20 -11.57 24.90
CA ALA A 12 -13.78 -10.83 26.02
C ALA A 12 -14.30 -9.43 25.64
N LEU A 13 -13.74 -8.85 24.58
CA LEU A 13 -14.03 -7.48 24.12
C LEU A 13 -14.85 -7.46 22.83
N ASP A 14 -14.66 -8.47 21.98
CA ASP A 14 -15.25 -8.53 20.65
C ASP A 14 -16.78 -8.45 20.75
N TRP A 15 -17.33 -7.52 19.97
CA TRP A 15 -18.74 -7.16 19.92
C TRP A 15 -19.33 -6.65 21.22
N ARG A 16 -18.56 -6.46 22.30
CA ARG A 16 -19.10 -5.90 23.55
C ARG A 16 -19.10 -4.37 23.51
N PRO A 17 -20.22 -3.68 23.84
CA PRO A 17 -20.23 -2.23 23.92
C PRO A 17 -19.27 -1.77 25.00
N THR A 18 -18.29 -0.96 24.61
CA THR A 18 -17.23 -0.51 25.50
C THR A 18 -17.18 1.02 25.49
N MET A 19 -17.23 1.61 26.69
CA MET A 19 -17.28 3.05 26.90
C MET A 19 -15.86 3.63 26.96
N PHE A 20 -15.27 3.80 25.78
CA PHE A 20 -13.98 4.48 25.64
C PHE A 20 -14.08 5.93 26.08
N GLN A 21 -13.10 6.38 26.85
CA GLN A 21 -13.03 7.76 27.33
C GLN A 21 -12.38 8.68 26.29
N GLU A 22 -11.53 8.14 25.42
CA GLU A 22 -10.83 8.93 24.41
C GLU A 22 -11.61 9.04 23.08
N PRO A 23 -11.82 10.26 22.55
CA PRO A 23 -12.56 10.47 21.30
C PRO A 23 -11.83 9.92 20.07
N ILE A 24 -10.53 9.67 20.16
CA ILE A 24 -9.70 9.14 19.06
C ILE A 24 -10.17 7.76 18.57
N ILE A 25 -10.95 7.03 19.37
CA ILE A 25 -11.51 5.74 18.99
C ILE A 25 -12.53 5.89 17.86
N ALA A 26 -13.36 6.93 17.90
CA ALA A 26 -14.34 7.22 16.86
C ALA A 26 -13.71 7.48 15.49
N GLN A 27 -12.47 7.96 15.45
CA GLN A 27 -11.75 8.21 14.18
C GLN A 27 -11.21 6.93 13.54
N LYS A 28 -11.16 5.82 14.28
CA LYS A 28 -10.64 4.52 13.82
C LYS A 28 -11.73 3.49 13.58
N THR A 29 -12.98 3.80 13.91
CA THR A 29 -14.11 2.94 13.61
C THR A 29 -14.43 2.99 12.12
N CYS A 30 -15.07 1.92 11.64
CA CYS A 30 -15.63 1.92 10.30
C CYS A 30 -16.74 2.99 10.21
N ALA A 31 -16.65 3.87 9.21
CA ALA A 31 -17.63 4.92 8.97
C ALA A 31 -19.03 4.38 8.62
N LEU A 32 -19.13 3.15 8.14
CA LEU A 32 -20.40 2.51 7.78
C LEU A 32 -21.06 1.78 8.96
N CYS A 33 -20.34 0.89 9.66
CA CYS A 33 -20.91 0.08 10.73
C CYS A 33 -20.58 0.56 12.16
N GLY A 34 -19.72 1.56 12.31
CA GLY A 34 -19.33 2.13 13.62
C GLY A 34 -18.45 1.24 14.50
N VAL A 35 -18.02 0.08 14.02
CA VAL A 35 -17.20 -0.88 14.78
C VAL A 35 -15.70 -0.62 14.55
N LEU A 36 -14.91 -0.69 15.61
CA LEU A 36 -13.45 -0.67 15.54
C LEU A 36 -12.94 -2.09 15.24
N TYR A 37 -12.43 -2.31 14.04
CA TYR A 37 -11.82 -3.59 13.67
C TYR A 37 -10.30 -3.55 13.82
N ARG A 38 -9.70 -4.71 14.10
CA ARG A 38 -8.24 -4.86 14.05
C ARG A 38 -7.67 -4.53 12.68
N LYS A 39 -8.36 -4.93 11.61
CA LYS A 39 -7.98 -4.64 10.22
C LYS A 39 -9.05 -3.77 9.56
N ALA A 40 -8.62 -2.73 8.89
CA ALA A 40 -9.48 -1.78 8.20
C ALA A 40 -8.77 -1.25 6.95
N VAL A 41 -9.49 -0.46 6.15
CA VAL A 41 -9.02 0.17 4.94
C VAL A 41 -9.34 1.65 5.05
N ARG A 42 -8.38 2.52 4.73
CA ARG A 42 -8.57 3.96 4.60
C ARG A 42 -8.61 4.32 3.12
N LEU A 43 -9.72 4.91 2.72
CA LEU A 43 -9.96 5.36 1.35
C LEU A 43 -9.16 6.64 1.05
N PRO A 44 -8.96 6.98 -0.25
CA PRO A 44 -8.35 8.26 -0.66
C PRO A 44 -9.07 9.49 -0.10
N CYS A 45 -10.39 9.40 0.09
CA CYS A 45 -11.20 10.44 0.74
C CYS A 45 -11.11 10.44 2.28
N ILE A 46 -10.09 9.80 2.86
CA ILE A 46 -9.75 9.69 4.30
C ILE A 46 -10.74 8.92 5.19
N HIS A 47 -11.91 8.52 4.69
CA HIS A 47 -12.84 7.68 5.43
C HIS A 47 -12.28 6.26 5.65
N THR A 48 -12.50 5.73 6.84
CA THR A 48 -12.05 4.37 7.22
C THR A 48 -13.23 3.40 7.13
N LEU A 49 -13.04 2.27 6.44
CA LEU A 49 -13.99 1.16 6.35
C LEU A 49 -13.37 -0.13 6.90
N CYS A 50 -14.18 -1.01 7.49
CA CYS A 50 -13.69 -2.37 7.75
C CYS A 50 -13.60 -3.14 6.43
N THR A 51 -12.85 -4.25 6.41
CA THR A 51 -12.68 -5.03 5.17
C THR A 51 -14.01 -5.48 4.58
N LYS A 52 -14.93 -5.98 5.41
CA LYS A 52 -16.26 -6.42 4.95
C LYS A 52 -17.08 -5.30 4.30
N CYS A 53 -17.10 -4.12 4.91
CA CYS A 53 -17.82 -2.97 4.36
C CYS A 53 -17.13 -2.39 3.13
N HIS A 54 -15.79 -2.44 3.08
CA HIS A 54 -15.03 -2.08 1.89
C HIS A 54 -15.38 -3.01 0.72
N ASP A 55 -15.37 -4.32 0.93
CA ASP A 55 -15.68 -5.31 -0.10
C ASP A 55 -17.10 -5.10 -0.67
N GLN A 56 -18.07 -4.78 0.20
CA GLN A 56 -19.41 -4.39 -0.24
C GLN A 56 -19.42 -3.11 -1.09
N CYS A 57 -18.62 -2.10 -0.73
CA CYS A 57 -18.53 -0.87 -1.53
C CYS A 57 -17.89 -1.14 -2.91
N VAL A 58 -16.95 -2.08 -2.99
CA VAL A 58 -16.36 -2.53 -4.26
C VAL A 58 -17.43 -3.20 -5.13
N ASP A 59 -18.20 -4.14 -4.55
CA ASP A 59 -19.29 -4.83 -5.25
C ASP A 59 -20.36 -3.86 -5.80
N GLU A 60 -20.57 -2.72 -5.12
CA GLU A 60 -21.55 -1.69 -5.50
C GLU A 60 -20.97 -0.58 -6.41
N GLY A 61 -19.74 -0.75 -6.93
CA GLY A 61 -19.15 0.18 -7.91
C GLY A 61 -18.10 1.14 -7.37
N SER A 62 -17.43 0.77 -6.27
CA SER A 62 -16.24 1.43 -5.70
C SER A 62 -16.43 2.92 -5.40
N ALA A 63 -17.51 3.25 -4.71
CA ALA A 63 -17.79 4.60 -4.20
C ALA A 63 -17.77 4.64 -2.67
N CYS A 64 -17.21 5.70 -2.09
CA CYS A 64 -17.23 5.88 -0.64
C CYS A 64 -18.68 6.04 -0.14
N PRO A 65 -19.11 5.32 0.92
CA PRO A 65 -20.49 5.41 1.41
C PRO A 65 -20.79 6.72 2.15
N VAL A 66 -19.77 7.54 2.44
CA VAL A 66 -19.93 8.81 3.17
C VAL A 66 -20.05 10.00 2.23
N ASP A 67 -19.13 10.12 1.26
CA ASP A 67 -19.07 11.27 0.35
C ASP A 67 -19.27 10.92 -1.13
N GLN A 68 -19.58 9.66 -1.44
CA GLN A 68 -19.86 9.13 -2.78
C GLN A 68 -18.72 9.33 -3.78
N LYS A 69 -17.51 9.67 -3.32
CA LYS A 69 -16.36 9.79 -4.22
C LYS A 69 -15.91 8.40 -4.68
N PRO A 70 -15.64 8.23 -5.99
CA PRO A 70 -15.09 6.98 -6.49
C PRO A 70 -13.68 6.76 -5.94
N PHE A 71 -13.29 5.50 -5.77
CA PHE A 71 -11.94 5.11 -5.40
C PHE A 71 -11.46 3.93 -6.23
N CYS A 72 -10.15 3.82 -6.41
CA CYS A 72 -9.51 2.63 -6.96
C CYS A 72 -9.08 1.71 -5.81
N GLU A 73 -9.26 0.39 -5.96
CA GLU A 73 -8.85 -0.59 -4.96
C GLU A 73 -7.33 -0.60 -4.71
N ASP A 74 -6.52 -0.23 -5.72
CA ASP A 74 -5.06 -0.14 -5.59
C ASP A 74 -4.60 1.10 -4.79
N ASP A 75 -5.44 2.12 -4.69
CA ASP A 75 -5.12 3.40 -4.04
C ASP A 75 -5.55 3.45 -2.56
N VAL A 76 -6.00 2.33 -1.99
CA VAL A 76 -6.46 2.27 -0.59
C VAL A 76 -5.33 1.89 0.38
N GLU A 77 -5.34 2.52 1.56
CA GLU A 77 -4.35 2.21 2.60
C GLU A 77 -4.89 1.13 3.55
N LYS A 78 -4.18 0.01 3.66
CA LYS A 78 -4.49 -1.04 4.64
C LYS A 78 -4.06 -0.59 6.03
N LEU A 79 -5.01 -0.51 6.95
CA LEU A 79 -4.80 -0.15 8.34
C LEU A 79 -4.83 -1.40 9.22
N GLU A 80 -3.87 -1.50 10.13
CA GLU A 80 -3.89 -2.47 11.23
C GLU A 80 -3.76 -1.74 12.57
N VAL A 81 -4.72 -1.97 13.46
CA VAL A 81 -4.70 -1.46 14.83
C VAL A 81 -4.02 -2.51 15.72
N PRO A 82 -2.87 -2.20 16.34
CA PRO A 82 -2.21 -3.14 17.23
C PRO A 82 -3.09 -3.47 18.43
N PHE A 83 -3.13 -4.73 18.88
CA PHE A 83 -3.94 -5.09 20.05
C PHE A 83 -3.55 -4.28 21.31
N LYS A 84 -2.25 -4.05 21.51
CA LYS A 84 -1.71 -3.19 22.58
C LYS A 84 -2.25 -1.76 22.53
N TYR A 85 -2.58 -1.24 21.35
CA TYR A 85 -3.19 0.09 21.22
C TYR A 85 -4.55 0.14 21.91
N VAL A 86 -5.38 -0.90 21.74
CA VAL A 86 -6.72 -0.98 22.36
C VAL A 86 -6.61 -1.26 23.86
N LEU A 87 -5.73 -2.19 24.26
CA LEU A 87 -5.51 -2.54 25.67
C LEU A 87 -5.13 -1.34 26.55
N ASN A 88 -4.40 -0.38 25.99
CA ASN A 88 -3.94 0.82 26.69
C ASN A 88 -4.99 1.95 26.76
N ARG A 89 -6.17 1.78 26.14
CA ARG A 89 -7.21 2.82 26.15
C ARG A 89 -7.97 2.81 27.46
N THR A 90 -8.39 3.99 27.88
CA THR A 90 -9.13 4.17 29.12
C THR A 90 -10.62 3.93 28.84
N VAL A 91 -11.22 3.08 29.65
CA VAL A 91 -12.63 2.68 29.53
C VAL A 91 -13.32 2.76 30.88
N ALA A 92 -14.60 3.10 30.85
CA ALA A 92 -15.47 2.90 32.01
C ALA A 92 -15.92 1.43 32.08
N CYS A 93 -16.15 0.93 33.30
CA CYS A 93 -16.71 -0.40 33.51
C CYS A 93 -18.02 -0.59 32.74
N TRP A 94 -18.27 -1.81 32.23
CA TRP A 94 -19.53 -2.14 31.57
C TRP A 94 -20.76 -1.94 32.46
N ASN A 95 -20.60 -1.99 33.79
CA ASN A 95 -21.65 -1.68 34.77
C ASN A 95 -21.67 -0.19 35.19
N ALA A 96 -21.00 0.72 34.49
CA ALA A 96 -21.05 2.15 34.82
C ALA A 96 -22.48 2.76 34.81
N PRO A 97 -23.38 2.37 33.88
CA PRO A 97 -24.79 2.79 33.93
C PRO A 97 -25.52 2.33 35.20
N LYS A 98 -25.01 1.31 35.89
CA LYS A 98 -25.55 0.78 37.14
C LYS A 98 -24.92 1.40 38.38
N GLY A 99 -23.95 2.31 38.21
CA GLY A 99 -23.28 3.01 39.31
C GLY A 99 -21.82 2.61 39.55
N CYS A 100 -21.25 1.69 38.76
CA CYS A 100 -19.83 1.38 38.88
C CYS A 100 -18.96 2.57 38.44
N SER A 101 -18.14 3.10 39.34
CA SER A 101 -17.28 4.25 39.06
C SER A 101 -15.90 3.89 38.50
N PHE A 102 -15.65 2.62 38.17
CA PHE A 102 -14.34 2.19 37.66
C PHE A 102 -14.06 2.80 36.29
N ILE A 103 -12.90 3.43 36.18
CA ILE A 103 -12.32 3.96 34.94
C ILE A 103 -10.85 3.52 34.91
N GLY A 104 -10.43 2.82 33.86
CA GLY A 104 -9.07 2.32 33.75
C GLY A 104 -8.75 1.73 32.38
N PRO A 105 -7.53 1.22 32.17
CA PRO A 105 -7.14 0.61 30.91
C PRO A 105 -8.01 -0.60 30.56
N VAL A 106 -8.29 -0.80 29.26
CA VAL A 106 -8.98 -2.00 28.74
C VAL A 106 -8.29 -3.29 29.24
N ALA A 107 -6.97 -3.29 29.37
CA ALA A 107 -6.22 -4.43 29.90
C ALA A 107 -6.72 -4.93 31.26
N HIS A 108 -7.29 -4.05 32.09
CA HIS A 108 -7.74 -4.39 33.45
C HIS A 108 -9.26 -4.52 33.56
N ILE A 109 -10.02 -4.22 32.51
CA ILE A 109 -11.48 -4.22 32.60
C ILE A 109 -12.05 -5.61 32.87
N GLN A 110 -11.43 -6.66 32.32
CA GLN A 110 -11.90 -8.02 32.49
C GLN A 110 -11.72 -8.51 33.93
N ASP A 111 -10.57 -8.21 34.53
CA ASP A 111 -10.31 -8.58 35.93
C ASP A 111 -11.17 -7.77 36.88
N HIS A 112 -11.33 -6.46 36.64
CA HIS A 112 -12.29 -5.66 37.38
C HIS A 112 -13.72 -6.20 37.28
N TYR A 113 -14.17 -6.59 36.08
CA TYR A 113 -15.54 -7.01 35.86
C TYR A 113 -15.89 -8.30 36.60
N LYS A 114 -14.94 -9.23 36.78
CA LYS A 114 -15.14 -10.47 37.56
C LYS A 114 -15.52 -10.17 39.02
N ASP A 115 -14.93 -9.12 39.59
CA ASP A 115 -15.13 -8.72 40.99
C ASP A 115 -16.04 -7.50 41.14
N CYS A 116 -16.73 -7.09 40.06
CA CYS A 116 -17.55 -5.89 40.06
C CYS A 116 -18.83 -6.10 40.87
N GLY A 117 -18.97 -5.40 41.99
CA GLY A 117 -20.17 -5.49 42.85
C GLY A 117 -21.48 -5.04 42.18
N PHE A 118 -21.41 -4.37 41.05
CA PHE A 118 -22.57 -3.95 40.24
C PHE A 118 -22.98 -5.02 39.20
N ASN A 119 -22.44 -6.23 39.31
CA ASN A 119 -22.89 -7.38 38.52
C ASN A 119 -24.32 -7.78 38.93
N ASP A 120 -25.10 -8.18 37.93
CA ASP A 120 -26.44 -8.71 38.13
C ASP A 120 -26.37 -10.15 38.63
N VAL A 121 -27.10 -10.45 39.69
CA VAL A 121 -27.28 -11.80 40.22
C VAL A 121 -28.78 -12.10 40.39
N PRO A 122 -29.24 -13.31 40.03
CA PRO A 122 -30.60 -13.71 40.31
C PRO A 122 -30.75 -14.05 41.79
N CYS A 123 -31.77 -13.51 42.44
CA CYS A 123 -32.13 -13.94 43.80
C CYS A 123 -32.61 -15.40 43.78
N CYS A 124 -32.12 -16.24 44.69
CA CYS A 124 -32.50 -17.65 44.73
C CYS A 124 -33.93 -17.91 45.23
N LEU A 125 -34.59 -16.92 45.86
CA LEU A 125 -35.93 -17.08 46.40
C LEU A 125 -37.02 -16.55 45.45
N CYS A 126 -36.84 -15.35 44.93
CA CYS A 126 -37.84 -14.68 44.09
C CYS A 126 -37.43 -14.56 42.61
N HIS A 127 -36.21 -14.98 42.26
CA HIS A 127 -35.64 -14.91 40.91
C HIS A 127 -35.54 -13.50 40.31
N SER A 128 -35.79 -12.45 41.09
CA SER A 128 -35.55 -11.08 40.65
C SER A 128 -34.06 -10.84 40.47
N THR A 129 -33.70 -10.12 39.40
CA THR A 129 -32.35 -9.62 39.18
C THR A 129 -32.04 -8.49 40.15
N VAL A 130 -30.97 -8.63 40.93
CA VAL A 130 -30.48 -7.61 41.85
C VAL A 130 -28.97 -7.44 41.68
N LEU A 131 -28.42 -6.31 42.14
CA LEU A 131 -26.97 -6.12 42.15
C LEU A 131 -26.32 -7.01 43.21
N GLN A 132 -25.12 -7.50 42.94
CA GLN A 132 -24.36 -8.32 43.88
C GLN A 132 -24.13 -7.60 45.22
N THR A 133 -23.91 -6.29 45.22
CA THR A 133 -23.79 -5.48 46.45
C THR A 133 -25.08 -5.42 47.26
N ASP A 134 -26.22 -5.46 46.58
CA ASP A 134 -27.52 -5.17 47.16
C ASP A 134 -28.27 -6.44 47.56
N ILE A 135 -27.74 -7.63 47.22
CA ILE A 135 -28.38 -8.92 47.51
C ILE A 135 -28.74 -9.05 49.00
N LEU A 136 -27.86 -8.64 49.90
CA LEU A 136 -28.10 -8.68 51.35
C LEU A 136 -29.20 -7.70 51.77
N GLU A 137 -29.23 -6.51 51.17
CA GLU A 137 -30.26 -5.52 51.44
C GLU A 137 -31.62 -5.94 50.89
N HIS A 138 -31.64 -6.57 49.72
CA HIS A 138 -32.84 -7.20 49.15
C HIS A 138 -33.44 -8.25 50.08
N PHE A 139 -32.62 -9.11 50.72
CA PHE A 139 -33.10 -10.05 51.73
C PHE A 139 -33.67 -9.35 52.97
N LYS A 140 -33.00 -8.29 53.45
CA LYS A 140 -33.44 -7.52 54.63
C LYS A 140 -34.76 -6.78 54.38
N ASN A 141 -34.98 -6.30 53.16
CA ASN A 141 -36.14 -5.50 52.78
C ASN A 141 -37.37 -6.35 52.39
N GLY A 142 -37.38 -7.64 52.74
CA GLY A 142 -38.55 -8.51 52.56
C GLY A 142 -38.63 -9.13 51.18
N CYS A 143 -37.54 -9.76 50.73
CA CYS A 143 -37.55 -10.67 49.58
C CYS A 143 -38.75 -11.62 49.69
N SER A 144 -39.75 -11.38 48.85
CA SER A 144 -40.99 -12.14 48.88
C SER A 144 -40.79 -13.39 48.04
N ILE A 145 -40.74 -14.55 48.72
CA ILE A 145 -41.02 -15.84 48.08
C ILE A 145 -42.38 -15.66 47.37
N PRO A 146 -42.60 -16.18 46.15
CA PRO A 146 -43.93 -16.25 45.58
C PRO A 146 -44.84 -16.99 46.57
N GLN A 147 -45.58 -16.24 47.40
CA GLN A 147 -46.45 -16.84 48.40
C GLN A 147 -47.62 -17.47 47.66
N ALA A 148 -47.62 -18.80 47.61
CA ALA A 148 -48.86 -19.56 47.49
C ALA A 148 -49.77 -19.07 48.64
N THR A 149 -50.83 -18.38 48.26
CA THR A 149 -51.75 -17.71 49.16
C THR A 149 -52.54 -18.78 49.92
N CYS A 150 -52.14 -19.09 51.16
CA CYS A 150 -52.95 -19.92 52.06
C CYS A 150 -53.50 -19.03 53.17
N LEU A 151 -54.76 -18.64 53.01
CA LEU A 151 -55.57 -18.02 54.05
C LEU A 151 -55.91 -19.07 55.14
N PRO A 152 -55.99 -18.70 56.42
CA PRO A 152 -56.46 -19.60 57.47
C PRO A 152 -57.99 -19.61 57.47
N THR A 153 -58.59 -20.80 57.43
CA THR A 153 -60.00 -20.95 57.78
C THR A 153 -60.19 -22.25 58.53
N ASP A 154 -60.83 -22.11 59.69
CA ASP A 154 -61.25 -23.20 60.55
C ASP A 154 -62.13 -24.22 59.81
N ASN A 155 -61.91 -25.50 60.13
CA ASN A 155 -62.57 -26.75 59.70
C ASN A 155 -64.08 -26.63 59.31
N PRO A 156 -64.63 -27.50 58.41
CA PRO A 156 -64.44 -28.97 58.45
C PRO A 156 -64.53 -29.69 57.08
N ALA A 157 -63.48 -30.43 56.66
CA ALA A 157 -63.61 -31.34 55.51
C ALA A 157 -62.59 -32.50 55.57
N THR A 158 -63.04 -33.67 56.03
CA THR A 158 -62.25 -34.92 56.03
C THR A 158 -62.33 -35.70 54.71
N GLU A 159 -62.91 -35.10 53.66
CA GLU A 159 -63.04 -35.69 52.33
C GLU A 159 -62.13 -35.00 51.29
N ASP A 160 -62.03 -33.65 51.29
CA ASP A 160 -61.13 -32.88 50.39
C ASP A 160 -59.62 -33.12 50.64
N LEU A 161 -59.22 -33.39 51.88
CA LEU A 161 -57.82 -33.66 52.24
C LEU A 161 -57.27 -34.96 51.63
N ARG A 162 -58.15 -35.94 51.35
CA ARG A 162 -57.76 -37.21 50.71
C ARG A 162 -57.50 -37.03 49.22
N ASP A 163 -58.30 -36.20 48.54
CA ASP A 163 -58.09 -35.90 47.11
C ASP A 163 -56.83 -35.08 46.89
N VAL A 164 -56.53 -34.09 47.74
CA VAL A 164 -55.26 -33.34 47.68
C VAL A 164 -54.06 -34.26 47.93
N SER A 165 -54.14 -35.18 48.88
CA SER A 165 -53.07 -36.14 49.15
C SER A 165 -52.82 -37.08 47.97
N LYS A 166 -53.88 -37.52 47.29
CA LYS A 166 -53.78 -38.34 46.07
C LYS A 166 -53.13 -37.57 44.92
N VAL A 167 -53.53 -36.32 44.68
CA VAL A 167 -52.93 -35.44 43.65
C VAL A 167 -51.45 -35.20 43.95
N CYS A 168 -51.07 -34.96 45.21
CA CYS A 168 -49.67 -34.80 45.60
C CYS A 168 -48.83 -36.07 45.35
N LEU A 169 -49.39 -37.26 45.59
CA LEU A 169 -48.70 -38.52 45.31
C LEU A 169 -48.51 -38.75 43.80
N GLU A 170 -49.50 -38.43 42.99
CA GLU A 170 -49.40 -38.48 41.53
C GLU A 170 -48.37 -37.49 41.00
N MET A 171 -48.33 -36.27 41.56
CA MET A 171 -47.33 -35.25 41.22
C MET A 171 -45.91 -35.70 41.59
N ASN A 172 -45.71 -36.27 42.79
CA ASN A 172 -44.41 -36.81 43.20
C ASN A 172 -43.95 -37.97 42.30
N ARG A 173 -44.88 -38.83 41.86
CA ARG A 173 -44.58 -39.89 40.89
C ARG A 173 -44.19 -39.30 39.53
N ALA A 174 -44.86 -38.23 39.07
CA ALA A 174 -44.52 -37.54 37.83
C ALA A 174 -43.15 -36.86 37.92
N ILE A 175 -42.85 -36.19 39.05
CA ILE A 175 -41.54 -35.59 39.33
C ILE A 175 -40.44 -36.65 39.32
N GLY A 176 -40.69 -37.83 39.92
CA GLY A 176 -39.74 -38.95 39.87
C GLY A 176 -39.40 -39.37 38.43
N LYS A 177 -40.43 -39.52 37.57
CA LYS A 177 -40.23 -39.82 36.15
C LYS A 177 -39.44 -38.73 35.41
N ILE A 178 -39.79 -37.47 35.63
CA ILE A 178 -39.07 -36.34 35.04
C ILE A 178 -37.60 -36.35 35.48
N SER A 179 -37.33 -36.68 36.75
CA SER A 179 -35.96 -36.79 37.26
C SER A 179 -35.18 -37.92 36.59
N GLU A 180 -35.80 -39.07 36.36
CA GLU A 180 -35.19 -40.19 35.62
C GLU A 180 -34.91 -39.80 34.16
N ASP A 181 -35.86 -39.14 33.50
CA ASP A 181 -35.72 -38.65 32.13
C ASP A 181 -34.58 -37.64 32.00
N ILE A 182 -34.45 -36.70 32.96
CA ILE A 182 -33.35 -35.73 33.00
C ILE A 182 -32.00 -36.43 33.12
N MET A 183 -31.89 -37.44 34.00
CA MET A 183 -30.64 -38.20 34.16
C MET A 183 -30.27 -38.98 32.88
N SER A 184 -31.27 -39.57 32.21
CA SER A 184 -31.09 -40.25 30.92
C SER A 184 -30.64 -39.30 29.81
N LEU A 185 -31.26 -38.11 29.74
CA LEU A 185 -30.89 -37.06 28.80
C LEU A 185 -29.48 -36.53 29.07
N GLN A 186 -29.10 -36.30 30.33
CA GLN A 186 -27.74 -35.89 30.70
C GLN A 186 -26.70 -36.93 30.27
N SER A 187 -26.96 -38.22 30.50
CA SER A 187 -26.06 -39.30 30.04
C SER A 187 -25.92 -39.30 28.52
N SER A 188 -27.04 -39.16 27.80
CA SER A 188 -27.04 -39.12 26.34
C SER A 188 -26.33 -37.88 25.78
N LEU A 189 -26.49 -36.73 26.43
CA LEU A 189 -25.81 -35.48 26.06
C LEU A 189 -24.29 -35.60 26.27
N ASN A 190 -23.87 -36.20 27.38
CA ASN A 190 -22.44 -36.41 27.67
C ASN A 190 -21.81 -37.31 26.60
N ARG A 191 -22.45 -38.43 26.27
CA ARG A 191 -22.00 -39.34 25.21
C ARG A 191 -21.91 -38.63 23.85
N CYS A 192 -22.96 -37.90 23.47
CA CYS A 192 -22.96 -37.12 22.23
C CYS A 192 -21.82 -36.08 22.21
N SER A 193 -21.53 -35.43 23.34
CA SER A 193 -20.41 -34.50 23.43
C SER A 193 -19.06 -35.19 23.28
N GLU A 194 -18.89 -36.41 23.78
CA GLU A 194 -17.66 -37.19 23.62
C GLU A 194 -17.47 -37.63 22.17
N ASP A 195 -18.53 -38.13 21.53
CA ASP A 195 -18.54 -38.52 20.12
C ASP A 195 -18.19 -37.32 19.22
N ALA A 196 -18.77 -36.15 19.49
CA ALA A 196 -18.47 -34.92 18.76
C ALA A 196 -17.01 -34.48 18.91
N ARG A 197 -16.40 -34.65 20.09
CA ARG A 197 -14.97 -34.37 20.30
C ARG A 197 -14.08 -35.38 19.59
N ALA A 198 -14.47 -36.66 19.58
CA ALA A 198 -13.73 -37.71 18.89
C ALA A 198 -13.74 -37.49 17.36
N GLU A 199 -14.91 -37.22 16.77
CA GLU A 199 -15.00 -36.88 15.35
C GLU A 199 -14.30 -35.56 15.02
N GLY A 200 -14.39 -34.55 15.90
CA GLY A 200 -13.62 -33.30 15.73
C GLY A 200 -12.11 -33.54 15.67
N THR A 201 -11.59 -34.42 16.52
CA THR A 201 -10.16 -34.81 16.53
C THR A 201 -9.79 -35.59 15.26
N ARG A 202 -10.66 -36.51 14.82
CA ARG A 202 -10.47 -37.29 13.60
C ARG A 202 -10.45 -36.40 12.34
N CYS A 203 -11.44 -35.51 12.20
CA CYS A 203 -11.50 -34.56 11.08
C CYS A 203 -10.29 -33.63 11.08
N LYS A 204 -9.87 -33.13 12.25
CA LYS A 204 -8.66 -32.31 12.37
C LYS A 204 -7.42 -33.05 11.87
N GLY A 205 -7.20 -34.29 12.33
CA GLY A 205 -6.06 -35.10 11.88
C GLY A 205 -6.09 -35.38 10.37
N GLN A 206 -7.27 -35.61 9.80
CA GLN A 206 -7.43 -35.79 8.36
C GLN A 206 -7.09 -34.52 7.58
N LEU A 207 -7.56 -33.35 8.04
CA LEU A 207 -7.23 -32.06 7.44
C LEU A 207 -5.73 -31.74 7.51
N GLU A 208 -5.09 -32.00 8.65
CA GLU A 208 -3.64 -31.79 8.83
C GLU A 208 -2.82 -32.73 7.92
N GLY A 209 -3.25 -33.98 7.75
CA GLY A 209 -2.63 -34.93 6.84
C GLY A 209 -2.76 -34.51 5.36
N GLU A 210 -3.96 -34.08 4.96
CA GLU A 210 -4.23 -33.54 3.62
C GLU A 210 -3.42 -32.28 3.34
N ALA A 211 -3.36 -31.34 4.30
CA ALA A 211 -2.58 -30.12 4.18
C ALA A 211 -1.07 -30.41 4.03
N SER A 212 -0.55 -31.38 4.79
CA SER A 212 0.84 -31.81 4.70
C SER A 212 1.15 -32.41 3.33
N ARG A 213 0.25 -33.27 2.81
CA ARG A 213 0.38 -33.87 1.48
C ARG A 213 0.38 -32.83 0.37
N LEU A 214 -0.55 -31.87 0.42
CA LEU A 214 -0.62 -30.78 -0.56
C LEU A 214 0.62 -29.89 -0.51
N THR A 215 1.15 -29.63 0.68
CA THR A 215 2.38 -28.86 0.86
C THR A 215 3.58 -29.56 0.21
N GLU A 216 3.70 -30.87 0.39
CA GLU A 216 4.76 -31.67 -0.23
C GLU A 216 4.65 -31.67 -1.76
N GLN A 217 3.43 -31.83 -2.30
CA GLN A 217 3.18 -31.75 -3.74
C GLN A 217 3.52 -30.37 -4.32
N LEU A 218 3.17 -29.29 -3.61
CA LEU A 218 3.48 -27.93 -4.05
C LEU A 218 4.99 -27.67 -4.06
N ASN A 219 5.71 -28.14 -3.05
CA ASN A 219 7.17 -28.01 -2.98
C ASN A 219 7.86 -28.82 -4.09
N SER A 220 7.40 -30.04 -4.35
CA SER A 220 7.88 -30.86 -5.46
C SER A 220 7.65 -30.18 -6.80
N PHE A 221 6.43 -29.69 -7.05
CA PHE A 221 6.08 -28.96 -8.27
C PHE A 221 6.91 -27.68 -8.44
N SER A 222 7.05 -26.89 -7.38
CA SER A 222 7.87 -25.67 -7.39
C SER A 222 9.32 -25.97 -7.73
N THR A 223 9.85 -27.10 -7.26
CA THR A 223 11.23 -27.53 -7.58
C THR A 223 11.36 -27.89 -9.06
N VAL A 224 10.43 -28.69 -9.59
CA VAL A 224 10.40 -29.07 -11.01
C VAL A 224 10.28 -27.85 -11.92
N CYS A 225 9.35 -26.93 -11.62
CA CYS A 225 9.21 -25.70 -12.41
C CYS A 225 10.46 -24.83 -12.34
N ALA A 226 11.09 -24.72 -11.17
CA ALA A 226 12.33 -23.96 -11.04
C ALA A 226 13.45 -24.55 -11.90
N THR A 227 13.63 -25.88 -11.86
CA THR A 227 14.65 -26.55 -12.68
C THR A 227 14.40 -26.39 -14.17
N GLU A 228 13.18 -26.66 -14.64
CA GLU A 228 12.83 -26.51 -16.06
C GLU A 228 12.99 -25.07 -16.55
N CYS A 229 12.58 -24.08 -15.74
CA CYS A 229 12.77 -22.67 -16.08
C CYS A 229 14.25 -22.30 -16.15
N THR A 230 15.08 -22.81 -15.23
CA THR A 230 16.53 -22.52 -15.26
C THR A 230 17.21 -23.15 -16.47
N GLU A 231 16.86 -24.37 -16.83
CA GLU A 231 17.38 -25.05 -18.03
C GLU A 231 16.96 -24.31 -19.30
N GLY A 232 15.68 -23.95 -19.42
CA GLY A 232 15.17 -23.17 -20.56
C GLY A 232 15.84 -21.80 -20.70
N LEU A 233 16.06 -21.09 -19.58
CA LEU A 233 16.79 -19.81 -19.57
C LEU A 233 18.25 -19.98 -19.97
N GLN A 234 18.89 -21.07 -19.58
CA GLN A 234 20.28 -21.35 -19.95
C GLN A 234 20.42 -21.58 -21.46
N VAL A 235 19.54 -22.40 -22.04
CA VAL A 235 19.51 -22.64 -23.50
C VAL A 235 19.28 -21.34 -24.27
N LEU A 236 18.34 -20.50 -23.80
CA LEU A 236 18.09 -19.19 -24.42
C LEU A 236 19.30 -18.26 -24.33
N ARG A 237 20.01 -18.23 -23.19
CA ARG A 237 21.22 -17.42 -23.03
C ARG A 237 22.32 -17.85 -23.99
N GLU A 238 22.53 -19.16 -24.15
CA GLU A 238 23.51 -19.72 -25.08
C GLU A 238 23.16 -19.35 -26.52
N ALA A 239 21.90 -19.55 -26.93
CA ALA A 239 21.44 -19.18 -28.27
C ALA A 239 21.59 -17.68 -28.56
N VAL A 240 21.30 -16.82 -27.58
CA VAL A 240 21.48 -15.36 -27.71
C VAL A 240 22.97 -15.00 -27.81
N ALA A 241 23.84 -15.67 -27.05
CA ALA A 241 25.28 -15.45 -27.13
C ALA A 241 25.84 -15.83 -28.51
N ASP A 242 25.42 -16.99 -29.04
CA ASP A 242 25.80 -17.46 -30.37
C ASP A 242 25.30 -16.50 -31.47
N TYR A 243 24.04 -16.08 -31.38
CA TYR A 243 23.48 -15.11 -32.32
C TYR A 243 24.22 -13.76 -32.27
N LYS A 244 24.53 -13.26 -31.06
CA LYS A 244 25.31 -12.03 -30.89
C LYS A 244 26.70 -12.15 -31.50
N LYS A 245 27.36 -13.29 -31.35
CA LYS A 245 28.66 -13.57 -31.96
C LYS A 245 28.56 -13.54 -33.48
N TYR A 246 27.59 -14.26 -34.05
CA TYR A 246 27.34 -14.28 -35.50
C TYR A 246 27.11 -12.88 -36.08
N VAL A 247 26.24 -12.08 -35.46
CA VAL A 247 25.96 -10.70 -35.91
C VAL A 247 27.22 -9.83 -35.83
N SER A 248 28.03 -10.00 -34.79
CA SER A 248 29.28 -9.24 -34.64
C SER A 248 30.31 -9.59 -35.72
N GLU A 249 30.43 -10.88 -36.06
CA GLU A 249 31.29 -11.35 -37.14
C GLU A 249 30.83 -10.80 -38.50
N GLU A 250 29.53 -10.87 -38.81
CA GLU A 250 28.98 -10.33 -40.06
C GLU A 250 29.18 -8.81 -40.15
N LEU A 251 28.99 -8.06 -39.06
CA LEU A 251 29.25 -6.62 -39.04
C LEU A 251 30.71 -6.27 -39.29
N CYS A 252 31.66 -7.07 -38.79
CA CYS A 252 33.07 -6.89 -39.12
C CYS A 252 33.32 -7.11 -40.62
N VAL A 253 32.77 -8.18 -41.20
CA VAL A 253 32.88 -8.44 -42.65
C VAL A 253 32.31 -7.29 -43.47
N GLN A 254 31.17 -6.72 -43.09
CA GLN A 254 30.58 -5.58 -43.78
C GLN A 254 31.40 -4.30 -43.62
N ARG A 255 32.00 -4.06 -42.44
CA ARG A 255 32.92 -2.94 -42.21
C ARG A 255 34.14 -3.04 -43.14
N ASP A 256 34.73 -4.22 -43.26
CA ASP A 256 35.92 -4.43 -44.08
C ASP A 256 35.59 -4.19 -45.57
N LYS A 257 34.46 -4.73 -46.06
CA LYS A 257 33.96 -4.45 -47.41
C LYS A 257 33.74 -2.95 -47.66
N LEU A 258 33.16 -2.23 -46.70
CA LEU A 258 32.94 -0.78 -46.84
C LEU A 258 34.26 -0.01 -46.87
N THR A 259 35.24 -0.46 -46.08
CA THR A 259 36.59 0.12 -46.05
C THR A 259 37.28 -0.05 -47.40
N ASP A 260 37.17 -1.23 -48.01
CA ASP A 260 37.69 -1.49 -49.36
C ASP A 260 37.04 -0.59 -50.41
N VAL A 261 35.71 -0.45 -50.37
CA VAL A 261 34.96 0.46 -51.26
C VAL A 261 35.41 1.91 -51.06
N LEU A 262 35.59 2.35 -49.82
CA LEU A 262 36.04 3.71 -49.50
C LEU A 262 37.45 3.96 -50.06
N ASP A 263 38.35 2.99 -49.97
CA ASP A 263 39.71 3.12 -50.53
C ASP A 263 39.68 3.21 -52.06
N VAL A 264 38.83 2.40 -52.72
CA VAL A 264 38.62 2.49 -54.18
C VAL A 264 38.08 3.87 -54.58
N VAL A 265 37.09 4.40 -53.85
CA VAL A 265 36.55 5.75 -54.09
C VAL A 265 37.62 6.81 -53.89
N ARG A 266 38.43 6.71 -52.83
CA ARG A 266 39.54 7.64 -52.54
C ARG A 266 40.58 7.65 -53.66
N ARG A 267 40.93 6.48 -54.21
CA ARG A 267 41.87 6.35 -55.34
C ARG A 267 41.28 6.84 -56.67
N SER A 268 39.97 6.71 -56.83
CA SER A 268 39.26 7.11 -58.06
C SER A 268 38.90 8.59 -58.10
N LEU A 269 38.90 9.27 -56.95
CA LEU A 269 38.76 10.71 -56.89
C LEU A 269 40.11 11.35 -57.30
N PRO A 270 40.15 12.16 -58.38
CA PRO A 270 41.31 12.99 -58.66
C PRO A 270 41.58 13.84 -57.42
N THR A 271 42.81 13.88 -56.94
CA THR A 271 43.24 14.82 -55.90
C THR A 271 42.76 16.22 -56.27
N LEU A 272 41.71 16.67 -55.61
CA LEU A 272 41.13 18.00 -55.79
C LEU A 272 42.01 19.02 -55.05
N SER A 273 43.31 19.02 -55.34
CA SER A 273 44.19 20.17 -55.10
C SER A 273 43.93 21.23 -56.19
N LYS A 274 42.66 21.63 -56.36
CA LYS A 274 42.33 22.87 -57.05
C LYS A 274 42.84 23.98 -56.14
N HIS A 275 44.01 24.52 -56.47
CA HIS A 275 44.46 25.79 -55.91
C HIS A 275 43.42 26.82 -56.32
N GLU A 276 42.50 27.15 -55.41
CA GLU A 276 41.44 28.12 -55.68
C GLU A 276 42.09 29.50 -55.82
N ARG A 277 42.19 30.00 -57.06
CA ARG A 277 42.78 31.30 -57.35
C ARG A 277 41.72 32.37 -57.14
N ILE A 278 41.88 33.17 -56.08
CA ILE A 278 40.97 34.28 -55.80
C ILE A 278 41.53 35.58 -56.37
N HIS A 279 40.69 36.26 -57.15
CA HIS A 279 40.99 37.58 -57.71
C HIS A 279 40.23 38.67 -56.93
N TRP A 280 40.94 39.76 -56.61
CA TRP A 280 40.36 41.01 -56.10
C TRP A 280 40.71 42.14 -57.07
N TYR A 281 39.70 42.85 -57.54
CA TYR A 281 39.85 43.98 -58.46
C TYR A 281 39.61 45.28 -57.69
N ILE A 282 40.52 46.23 -57.85
CA ILE A 282 40.42 47.56 -57.24
C ILE A 282 39.77 48.50 -58.26
N GLU A 283 38.55 48.89 -57.97
CA GLU A 283 37.80 49.84 -58.79
C GLU A 283 38.25 51.27 -58.50
N HIS A 284 38.00 52.20 -59.45
CA HIS A 284 38.31 53.63 -59.28
C HIS A 284 39.78 53.95 -58.94
N TRP A 285 40.72 53.16 -59.47
CA TRP A 285 42.15 53.28 -59.20
C TRP A 285 42.74 54.69 -59.39
N THR A 286 42.31 55.41 -60.43
CA THR A 286 42.79 56.78 -60.70
C THR A 286 42.41 57.75 -59.58
N ASP A 287 41.19 57.63 -59.05
CA ASP A 287 40.70 58.49 -57.98
C ASP A 287 41.45 58.21 -56.67
N LEU A 288 41.71 56.92 -56.37
CA LEU A 288 42.48 56.49 -55.21
C LEU A 288 43.92 57.01 -55.24
N LYS A 289 44.58 56.98 -56.40
CA LYS A 289 45.93 57.57 -56.56
C LYS A 289 45.93 59.07 -56.37
N ASN A 290 44.97 59.77 -56.97
CA ASN A 290 44.85 61.23 -56.82
C ASN A 290 44.58 61.61 -55.37
N GLU A 291 43.75 60.84 -54.68
CA GLU A 291 43.50 61.02 -53.26
C GLU A 291 44.77 60.83 -52.44
N ALA A 292 45.52 59.73 -52.66
CA ALA A 292 46.79 59.50 -51.97
C ALA A 292 47.83 60.61 -52.21
N LEU A 293 47.90 61.18 -53.43
CA LEU A 293 48.77 62.33 -53.73
C LEU A 293 48.35 63.60 -52.95
N ARG A 294 47.04 63.78 -52.72
CA ARG A 294 46.49 64.91 -51.95
C ARG A 294 46.63 64.73 -50.45
N SER A 295 46.22 63.58 -49.90
CA SER A 295 46.14 63.29 -48.47
C SER A 295 47.44 62.73 -47.87
N GLY A 296 48.39 62.32 -48.71
CA GLY A 296 49.63 61.66 -48.30
C GLY A 296 49.53 60.13 -48.28
N SER A 297 48.35 59.57 -48.01
CA SER A 297 48.10 58.13 -48.11
C SER A 297 46.61 57.77 -48.28
N LYS A 298 46.34 56.57 -48.81
CA LYS A 298 45.01 55.98 -48.91
C LYS A 298 45.08 54.46 -48.77
N SER A 299 44.19 53.86 -47.98
CA SER A 299 44.07 52.41 -47.84
C SER A 299 42.72 51.89 -48.32
N LEU A 300 42.70 50.63 -48.76
CA LEU A 300 41.50 49.89 -49.14
C LEU A 300 41.61 48.44 -48.68
N ASP A 301 40.52 47.90 -48.14
CA ASP A 301 40.43 46.51 -47.70
C ASP A 301 39.45 45.73 -48.58
N SER A 302 39.78 44.48 -48.86
CA SER A 302 38.86 43.52 -49.47
C SER A 302 37.87 43.00 -48.44
N LEU A 303 36.76 42.46 -48.93
CA LEU A 303 35.87 41.63 -48.11
C LEU A 303 36.61 40.43 -47.53
N LYS A 304 36.23 40.02 -46.32
CA LYS A 304 36.71 38.79 -45.68
C LYS A 304 36.11 37.58 -46.40
N ARG A 305 36.93 36.56 -46.64
CA ARG A 305 36.53 35.31 -47.30
C ARG A 305 37.20 34.13 -46.62
N THR A 306 36.53 32.98 -46.59
CA THR A 306 37.10 31.74 -46.05
C THR A 306 37.93 31.05 -47.12
N MET A 307 39.20 30.77 -46.82
CA MET A 307 40.13 30.02 -47.69
C MET A 307 40.88 28.98 -46.88
N TYR A 308 40.80 27.72 -47.30
CA TYR A 308 41.42 26.58 -46.60
C TYR A 308 41.12 26.54 -45.09
N GLY A 309 39.91 26.97 -44.69
CA GLY A 309 39.48 27.07 -43.29
C GLY A 309 39.79 28.42 -42.61
N TYR A 310 40.75 29.21 -43.10
CA TYR A 310 41.09 30.51 -42.52
C TYR A 310 40.19 31.62 -43.05
N ASN A 311 39.86 32.59 -42.22
CA ASN A 311 39.26 33.85 -42.68
C ASN A 311 40.36 34.80 -43.16
N VAL A 312 40.35 35.17 -44.44
CA VAL A 312 41.38 35.97 -45.09
C VAL A 312 40.79 37.26 -45.67
N SER A 313 41.52 38.38 -45.56
CA SER A 313 41.28 39.58 -46.37
C SER A 313 42.59 40.10 -46.97
N GLN A 314 42.48 40.92 -48.01
CA GLN A 314 43.59 41.61 -48.65
C GLN A 314 43.45 43.10 -48.38
N SER A 315 44.55 43.83 -48.25
CA SER A 315 44.51 45.28 -48.14
C SER A 315 45.58 45.92 -49.01
N VAL A 316 45.24 47.01 -49.68
CA VAL A 316 46.17 47.82 -50.45
C VAL A 316 46.35 49.18 -49.78
N GLN A 317 47.59 49.63 -49.69
CA GLN A 317 47.97 50.95 -49.20
C GLN A 317 48.71 51.72 -50.30
N LEU A 318 48.24 52.92 -50.57
CA LEU A 318 48.84 53.90 -51.48
C LEU A 318 49.49 55.00 -50.67
N ILE A 319 50.78 55.23 -50.88
CA ILE A 319 51.56 56.21 -50.10
C ILE A 319 52.27 57.16 -51.06
N ARG A 320 52.15 58.47 -50.80
CA ARG A 320 52.82 59.48 -51.61
C ARG A 320 54.33 59.41 -51.43
N MET A 321 55.04 59.31 -52.56
CA MET A 321 56.50 59.34 -52.65
C MET A 321 56.89 60.47 -53.61
N GLY A 322 56.96 61.70 -53.10
CA GLY A 322 57.21 62.89 -53.93
C GLY A 322 56.05 63.17 -54.89
N SER A 323 56.30 63.02 -56.19
CA SER A 323 55.28 63.11 -57.26
C SER A 323 54.66 61.76 -57.65
N GLU A 324 55.15 60.66 -57.08
CA GLU A 324 54.66 59.31 -57.36
C GLU A 324 53.85 58.74 -56.19
N VAL A 325 53.21 57.59 -56.42
CA VAL A 325 52.46 56.84 -55.40
C VAL A 325 53.01 55.42 -55.35
N GLY A 326 53.55 55.04 -54.19
CA GLY A 326 53.93 53.66 -53.90
C GLY A 326 52.72 52.81 -53.54
N LEU A 327 52.72 51.53 -53.99
CA LEU A 327 51.70 50.53 -53.70
C LEU A 327 52.25 49.48 -52.74
N GLY A 328 51.66 49.35 -51.56
CA GLY A 328 51.81 48.21 -50.67
C GLY A 328 50.59 47.29 -50.74
N SER A 329 50.80 45.98 -50.82
CA SER A 329 49.75 44.97 -50.79
C SER A 329 50.00 44.00 -49.65
N TYR A 330 48.97 43.75 -48.84
CA TYR A 330 49.06 42.93 -47.63
C TYR A 330 47.92 41.92 -47.60
N MET A 331 48.15 40.82 -46.91
CA MET A 331 47.16 39.79 -46.63
C MET A 331 47.00 39.67 -45.11
N HIS A 332 45.76 39.61 -44.65
CA HIS A 332 45.41 39.53 -43.23
C HIS A 332 44.68 38.21 -42.98
N LEU A 333 45.12 37.49 -41.95
CA LEU A 333 44.43 36.34 -41.40
C LEU A 333 43.63 36.80 -40.18
N HIS A 334 42.35 36.43 -40.14
CA HIS A 334 41.40 36.81 -39.09
C HIS A 334 40.98 35.57 -38.30
N PRO A 335 40.68 35.71 -37.00
CA PRO A 335 40.06 34.64 -36.23
C PRO A 335 38.73 34.18 -36.84
N GLY A 336 38.43 32.89 -36.72
CA GLY A 336 37.24 32.24 -37.27
C GLY A 336 36.74 31.07 -36.40
N GLU A 337 35.58 30.53 -36.78
CA GLU A 337 34.92 29.46 -36.03
C GLU A 337 35.70 28.13 -36.03
N HIS A 338 36.62 27.97 -36.99
CA HIS A 338 37.41 26.75 -37.18
C HIS A 338 38.84 26.83 -36.62
N ASP A 339 39.19 27.93 -35.92
CA ASP A 339 40.56 28.17 -35.45
C ASP A 339 41.12 27.07 -34.55
N SER A 340 40.27 26.38 -33.79
CA SER A 340 40.67 25.28 -32.90
C SER A 340 41.17 24.03 -33.65
N GLN A 341 40.88 23.94 -34.95
CA GLN A 341 41.25 22.81 -35.81
C GLN A 341 42.35 23.19 -36.81
N LEU A 342 42.84 24.43 -36.79
CA LEU A 342 43.77 24.98 -37.78
C LEU A 342 45.11 25.39 -37.15
N GLU A 343 46.21 25.13 -37.87
CA GLU A 343 47.57 25.50 -37.43
C GLU A 343 47.91 26.93 -37.88
N TRP A 344 48.19 27.85 -36.96
CA TRP A 344 48.43 29.25 -37.33
C TRP A 344 49.86 29.46 -37.86
N PRO A 345 50.04 30.08 -39.05
CA PRO A 345 51.35 30.17 -39.71
C PRO A 345 52.37 31.08 -39.00
N PHE A 346 51.94 31.84 -38.00
CA PHE A 346 52.79 32.71 -37.18
C PHE A 346 52.53 32.43 -35.70
N SER A 347 52.90 31.25 -35.23
CA SER A 347 53.01 30.97 -33.80
C SER A 347 54.22 31.71 -33.23
N LYS A 348 54.05 32.41 -32.12
CA LYS A 348 55.15 33.03 -31.37
C LYS A 348 55.98 32.02 -30.61
#